data_AF-A0A3D5X7Y9-F1
#
_entry.id   AF-A0A3D5X7Y9-F1
#
_cell.length_a   1.000
_cell.length_b   1.000
_cell.length_c   1.000
_cell.angle_alpha   90.00
_cell.angle_beta   90.00
_cell.angle_gamma   90.00
#
_symmetry.space_group_name_H-M   'P 1'
#
loop_
_entity.id
_entity.type
_entity.pdbx_description
1 polymer ?
#
loop_
_entity_poly.entity_id
_entity_poly.type
_entity_poly.pdbx_seq_one_letter_code
_entity_poly.pdbx_strand_id
1 'polypeptide(L)'
;MPNQPTLFELPEAEVIEKPKEEITYTRNKSKVKNHPLRLELPAHLPRKREVIEPEELPEGAKKIGETITEVLDYTPSNIFVRQIIRPKYVVSQDDEKTQIVTAALPSLPIPKGNAGAGLLAHILISKFVDHLPFYRQAQIFKRQQLTISESTIGGWFNASCRLLEPLYETLKNKMLSTDYLMADETPIPVQTRDKPGATHKGYHWVYYDPGNKLVLFDYQKTRGREGPDELLKNFVGFLQTDAYTAYNNLRNRANIIQMACMAHARRKFEHALNNDPALATEALVMFGKLYEIERDAREQNLSHDDIKAL
;
A
#
# COMPACT_ATOMS: atom_id res chain seq x y z
N MET A 1 -57.42 -29.80 -43.38
CA MET A 1 -57.77 -28.44 -42.92
C MET A 1 -58.93 -28.58 -41.94
N PRO A 2 -59.01 -27.83 -40.83
CA PRO A 2 -58.39 -26.53 -40.53
C PRO A 2 -57.62 -26.46 -39.19
N ASN A 3 -57.14 -25.26 -38.86
CA ASN A 3 -56.51 -24.78 -37.62
C ASN A 3 -55.02 -25.10 -37.39
N GLN A 4 -54.18 -24.34 -38.11
CA GLN A 4 -52.85 -23.97 -37.63
C GLN A 4 -52.98 -22.65 -36.86
N PRO A 5 -52.77 -22.62 -35.52
CA PRO A 5 -52.80 -21.39 -34.73
C PRO A 5 -51.56 -20.52 -35.01
N THR A 6 -51.72 -19.20 -34.85
CA THR A 6 -50.72 -18.17 -35.12
C THR A 6 -49.70 -18.06 -33.99
N LEU A 7 -48.48 -17.61 -34.34
CA LEU A 7 -47.23 -17.58 -33.56
C LEU A 7 -47.27 -16.72 -32.25
N PHE A 8 -48.43 -16.24 -31.81
CA PHE A 8 -48.56 -15.31 -30.67
C PHE A 8 -49.55 -15.71 -29.58
N GLU A 9 -50.08 -16.94 -29.59
CA GLU A 9 -50.87 -17.46 -28.46
C GLU A 9 -49.98 -18.29 -27.54
N LEU A 10 -49.28 -17.62 -26.63
CA LEU A 10 -48.67 -18.25 -25.45
C LEU A 10 -49.71 -18.28 -24.32
N PRO A 11 -49.91 -19.41 -23.61
CA PRO A 11 -50.80 -19.45 -22.46
C PRO A 11 -50.31 -18.47 -21.39
N GLU A 12 -51.24 -17.70 -20.80
CA GLU A 12 -50.94 -16.83 -19.67
C GLU A 12 -50.36 -17.67 -18.52
N ALA A 13 -49.12 -17.35 -18.13
CA ALA A 13 -48.50 -17.96 -16.97
C ALA A 13 -49.22 -17.47 -15.71
N GLU A 14 -49.86 -18.39 -14.99
CA GLU A 14 -50.40 -18.12 -13.65
C GLU A 14 -49.28 -17.64 -12.74
N VAL A 15 -49.37 -16.37 -12.32
CA VAL A 15 -48.47 -15.78 -11.33
C VAL A 15 -48.87 -16.32 -9.96
N ILE A 16 -48.19 -17.38 -9.51
CA ILE A 16 -48.29 -17.84 -8.12
C ILE A 16 -47.59 -16.79 -7.26
N GLU A 17 -48.36 -15.94 -6.57
CA GLU A 17 -47.83 -15.02 -5.56
C GLU A 17 -47.18 -15.83 -4.42
N LYS A 18 -45.86 -15.71 -4.28
CA LYS A 18 -45.14 -16.26 -3.13
C LYS A 18 -45.61 -15.54 -1.86
N PRO A 19 -45.90 -16.24 -0.76
CA PRO A 19 -46.30 -15.59 0.49
C PRO A 19 -45.17 -14.65 0.97
N LYS A 20 -45.53 -13.39 1.23
CA LYS A 20 -44.64 -12.39 1.84
C LYS A 20 -44.72 -12.53 3.35
N GLU A 21 -43.61 -12.87 3.99
CA GLU A 21 -43.48 -12.78 5.45
C GLU A 21 -42.95 -11.38 5.82
N GLU A 22 -43.71 -10.64 6.62
CA GLU A 22 -43.23 -9.40 7.25
C GLU A 22 -42.34 -9.73 8.44
N ILE A 23 -41.04 -9.45 8.32
CA ILE A 23 -40.07 -9.61 9.40
C ILE A 23 -40.01 -8.31 10.21
N THR A 24 -40.64 -8.32 11.38
CA THR A 24 -40.51 -7.23 12.36
C THR A 24 -39.22 -7.44 13.17
N TYR A 25 -38.19 -6.63 12.93
CA TYR A 25 -36.97 -6.65 13.74
C TYR A 25 -36.90 -5.43 14.67
N THR A 26 -36.51 -5.66 15.91
CA THR A 26 -36.21 -4.60 16.87
C THR A 26 -34.77 -4.13 16.69
N ARG A 27 -34.59 -2.86 16.33
CA ARG A 27 -33.28 -2.22 16.25
C ARG A 27 -33.00 -1.48 17.55
N ASN A 28 -31.96 -1.88 18.28
CA ASN A 28 -31.41 -1.02 19.31
C ASN A 28 -30.89 0.26 18.67
N LYS A 29 -31.45 1.42 19.06
CA LYS A 29 -30.89 2.73 18.73
C LYS A 29 -29.42 2.70 19.12
N SER A 30 -28.54 2.95 18.14
CA SER A 30 -27.12 3.14 18.41
C SER A 30 -26.99 4.22 19.47
N LYS A 31 -26.43 3.86 20.64
CA LYS A 31 -25.92 4.85 21.60
C LYS A 31 -25.14 5.88 20.79
N VAL A 32 -25.44 7.16 21.00
CA VAL A 32 -24.66 8.28 20.48
C VAL A 32 -23.19 7.87 20.58
N LYS A 33 -22.48 7.88 19.45
CA LYS A 33 -21.06 7.51 19.42
C LYS A 33 -20.33 8.47 20.35
N ASN A 34 -20.12 8.06 21.60
CA ASN A 34 -19.09 8.65 22.43
C ASN A 34 -17.80 8.54 21.59
N HIS A 35 -17.09 9.66 21.45
CA HIS A 35 -15.76 9.66 20.85
C HIS A 35 -14.98 8.43 21.37
N PRO A 36 -14.29 7.67 20.49
CA PRO A 36 -13.64 6.45 20.93
C PRO A 36 -12.70 6.79 22.08
N LEU A 37 -13.08 6.34 23.28
CA LEU A 37 -12.28 6.50 24.47
C LEU A 37 -10.99 5.71 24.21
N ARG A 38 -9.85 6.36 24.41
CA ARG A 38 -8.53 5.72 24.29
C ARG A 38 -8.53 4.49 25.18
N LEU A 39 -8.31 3.30 24.60
CA LEU A 39 -8.10 2.10 25.42
C LEU A 39 -6.84 2.31 26.26
N GLU A 40 -6.97 2.09 27.56
CA GLU A 40 -5.84 2.13 28.48
C GLU A 40 -4.84 1.02 28.10
N LEU A 41 -3.56 1.37 28.09
CA LEU A 41 -2.51 0.42 27.74
C LEU A 41 -2.29 -0.57 28.91
N PRO A 42 -2.11 -1.87 28.64
CA PRO A 42 -2.00 -2.86 29.70
C PRO A 42 -0.92 -2.56 30.75
N ALA A 43 -1.25 -2.76 32.03
CA ALA A 43 -0.38 -2.45 33.16
C ALA A 43 0.89 -3.31 33.24
N HIS A 44 0.87 -4.51 32.66
CA HIS A 44 2.01 -5.44 32.69
C HIS A 44 3.13 -5.07 31.71
N LEU A 45 2.85 -4.22 30.71
CA LEU A 45 3.87 -3.83 29.74
C LEU A 45 4.96 -2.97 30.40
N PRO A 46 6.24 -3.15 30.04
CA PRO A 46 7.32 -2.33 30.57
C PRO A 46 7.13 -0.86 30.15
N ARG A 47 7.33 0.07 31.09
CA ARG A 47 7.20 1.51 30.87
C ARG A 47 8.56 2.17 30.83
N LYS A 48 8.93 2.72 29.67
CA LYS A 48 10.16 3.51 29.49
C LYS A 48 9.81 4.99 29.66
N ARG A 49 10.22 5.57 30.79
CA ARG A 49 9.95 6.97 31.13
C ARG A 49 10.98 7.87 30.46
N GLU A 50 10.49 8.89 29.77
CA GLU A 50 11.27 9.93 29.10
C GLU A 50 10.75 11.27 29.62
N VAL A 51 11.56 11.95 30.43
CA VAL A 51 11.20 13.28 30.96
C VAL A 51 11.73 14.33 30.00
N ILE A 52 10.85 15.23 29.56
CA ILE A 52 11.20 16.32 28.65
C ILE A 52 10.91 17.63 29.36
N GLU A 53 11.99 18.34 29.66
CA GLU A 53 11.95 19.66 30.29
C GLU A 53 11.76 20.77 29.24
N PRO A 54 11.16 21.91 29.60
CA PRO A 54 11.12 23.08 28.73
C PRO A 54 12.54 23.59 28.41
N GLU A 55 12.76 24.07 27.18
CA GLU A 55 14.08 24.58 26.74
C GLU A 55 14.54 25.82 27.53
N GLU A 56 13.60 26.68 27.94
CA GLU A 56 13.87 27.84 28.77
C GLU A 56 13.07 27.73 30.07
N LEU A 57 13.78 27.51 31.18
CA LEU A 57 13.21 27.48 32.52
C LEU A 57 13.70 28.69 33.32
N PRO A 58 12.83 29.67 33.63
CA PRO A 58 13.21 30.84 34.42
C PRO A 58 13.63 30.49 35.86
N GLU A 59 14.60 31.24 36.41
CA GLU A 59 15.00 31.11 37.82
C GLU A 59 13.80 31.41 38.75
N GLY A 60 13.47 30.45 39.62
CA GLY A 60 12.32 30.53 40.54
C GLY A 60 11.09 29.73 40.11
N ALA A 61 11.12 29.06 38.95
CA ALA A 61 10.03 28.24 38.47
C ALA A 61 9.73 27.04 39.39
N LYS A 62 8.47 26.89 39.84
CA LYS A 62 8.04 25.78 40.72
C LYS A 62 7.28 24.71 39.93
N LYS A 63 7.70 23.45 40.07
CA LYS A 63 6.99 22.30 39.48
C LYS A 63 5.64 22.10 40.18
N ILE A 64 4.55 22.20 39.44
CA ILE A 64 3.17 22.06 39.95
C ILE A 64 2.51 20.73 39.57
N GLY A 65 3.05 20.03 38.57
CA GLY A 65 2.49 18.77 38.10
C GLY A 65 3.21 18.26 36.87
N GLU A 66 2.66 17.25 36.23
CA GLU A 66 3.21 16.67 35.01
C GLU A 66 2.10 16.22 34.06
N THR A 67 2.39 16.29 32.76
CA THR A 67 1.52 15.75 31.72
C THR A 67 2.18 14.50 31.15
N ILE A 68 1.53 13.36 31.31
CA ILE A 68 2.04 12.06 30.86
C ILE A 68 1.36 11.69 29.54
N THR A 69 2.14 11.38 28.52
CA THR A 69 1.64 10.85 27.24
C THR A 69 2.20 9.44 27.04
N GLU A 70 1.31 8.46 26.95
CA GLU A 70 1.69 7.05 26.76
C GLU A 70 1.59 6.61 25.30
N VAL A 71 2.69 6.11 24.75
CA VAL A 71 2.77 5.63 23.37
C VAL A 71 3.20 4.17 23.38
N LEU A 72 2.40 3.31 22.77
CA LEU A 72 2.73 1.90 22.59
C LEU A 72 3.76 1.77 21.47
N ASP A 73 4.92 1.21 21.78
CA ASP A 73 6.03 1.13 20.83
C ASP A 73 6.65 -0.28 20.80
N TYR A 74 7.49 -0.51 19.80
CA TYR A 74 8.10 -1.80 19.54
C TYR A 74 9.61 -1.65 19.30
N THR A 75 10.36 -2.50 19.99
CA THR A 75 11.74 -2.87 19.63
C THR A 75 11.72 -4.36 19.25
N PRO A 76 12.68 -4.87 18.47
CA PRO A 76 12.71 -6.29 18.09
C PRO A 76 12.41 -7.19 19.29
N SER A 77 11.34 -7.98 19.16
CA SER A 77 10.81 -8.92 20.16
C SER A 77 10.30 -8.33 21.48
N ASN A 78 10.12 -7.01 21.59
CA ASN A 78 9.73 -6.36 22.84
C ASN A 78 8.76 -5.18 22.61
N ILE A 79 7.53 -5.34 23.07
CA ILE A 79 6.51 -4.28 23.12
C ILE A 79 6.59 -3.57 24.47
N PHE A 80 6.59 -2.25 24.45
CA PHE A 80 6.67 -1.44 25.65
C PHE A 80 5.83 -0.18 25.53
N VAL A 81 5.55 0.46 26.66
CA VAL A 81 4.90 1.77 26.70
C VAL A 81 5.98 2.82 26.91
N ARG A 82 6.17 3.69 25.92
CA ARG A 82 6.96 4.91 26.05
C ARG A 82 6.12 5.95 26.78
N GLN A 83 6.54 6.34 27.98
CA GLN A 83 5.89 7.37 28.80
C GLN A 83 6.65 8.69 28.66
N ILE A 84 6.10 9.61 27.87
CA ILE A 84 6.64 10.96 27.71
C ILE A 84 6.06 11.83 28.81
N ILE A 85 6.91 12.26 29.74
CA ILE A 85 6.55 13.03 30.93
C ILE A 85 7.00 14.46 30.70
N ARG A 86 6.05 15.40 30.70
CA ARG A 86 6.31 16.82 30.51
C ARG A 86 5.91 17.56 31.78
N PRO A 87 6.87 17.93 32.64
CA PRO A 87 6.58 18.67 33.86
C PRO A 87 5.97 20.04 33.55
N LYS A 88 5.05 20.48 34.40
CA LYS A 88 4.41 21.79 34.36
C LYS A 88 5.04 22.67 35.43
N TYR A 89 5.50 23.85 35.04
CA TYR A 89 6.12 24.82 35.93
C TYR A 89 5.30 26.10 35.99
N VAL A 90 5.22 26.72 37.18
CA VAL A 90 4.73 28.08 37.34
C VAL A 90 5.93 29.01 37.40
N VAL A 91 5.97 30.00 36.51
CA VAL A 91 7.08 30.96 36.37
C VAL A 91 6.83 32.26 37.12
N SER A 92 5.60 32.76 37.07
CA SER A 92 5.16 33.93 37.82
C SER A 92 3.72 33.76 38.28
N GLN A 93 3.41 34.35 39.42
CA GLN A 93 2.08 34.32 40.03
C GLN A 93 1.76 35.74 40.50
N ASP A 94 1.15 36.53 39.62
CA ASP A 94 0.55 37.82 39.98
C ASP A 94 -0.97 37.63 40.16
N ASP A 95 -1.62 38.51 40.92
CA ASP A 95 -3.04 38.43 41.30
C ASP A 95 -4.01 38.32 40.10
N GLU A 96 -3.56 38.63 38.88
CA GLU A 96 -4.38 38.55 37.66
C GLU A 96 -3.93 37.48 36.64
N LYS A 97 -2.69 36.96 36.69
CA LYS A 97 -2.17 36.00 35.68
C LYS A 97 -1.16 35.01 36.27
N THR A 98 -1.41 33.72 36.06
CA THR A 98 -0.47 32.62 36.33
C THR A 98 0.14 32.14 35.02
N GLN A 99 1.45 32.27 34.85
CA GLN A 99 2.14 31.75 33.67
C GLN A 99 2.63 30.32 33.90
N ILE A 100 2.06 29.37 33.15
CA ILE A 100 2.46 27.96 33.19
C ILE A 100 3.32 27.64 31.96
N VAL A 101 4.53 27.13 32.19
CA VAL A 101 5.45 26.66 31.15
C VAL A 101 5.49 25.13 31.15
N THR A 102 5.49 24.53 29.96
CA THR A 102 5.55 23.07 29.76
C THR A 102 6.24 22.78 28.44
N ALA A 103 7.04 21.73 28.39
CA ALA A 103 7.70 21.31 27.16
C ALA A 103 6.68 20.97 26.05
N ALA A 104 7.05 21.24 24.81
CA ALA A 104 6.28 20.79 23.66
C ALA A 104 6.22 19.25 23.62
N LEU A 105 5.11 18.69 23.14
CA LEU A 105 5.06 17.24 22.90
C LEU A 105 5.95 16.93 21.69
N PRO A 106 6.86 15.96 21.76
CA PRO A 106 7.60 15.53 20.58
C PRO A 106 6.66 15.14 19.45
N SER A 107 7.11 15.33 18.21
CA SER A 107 6.36 14.89 17.06
C SER A 107 6.07 13.39 17.16
N LEU A 108 4.79 13.02 17.10
CA LEU A 108 4.34 11.65 17.03
C LEU A 108 3.98 11.32 15.57
N PRO A 109 4.24 10.10 15.08
CA PRO A 109 3.90 9.73 13.70
C PRO A 109 2.43 9.98 13.38
N ILE A 110 1.54 9.62 14.31
CA ILE A 110 0.10 9.84 14.17
C ILE A 110 -0.33 10.89 15.20
N PRO A 111 -0.75 12.10 14.78
CA PRO A 111 -1.24 13.13 15.69
C PRO A 111 -2.38 12.60 16.56
N LYS A 112 -2.25 12.79 17.89
CA LYS A 112 -3.18 12.27 18.90
C LYS A 112 -3.33 10.73 18.92
N GLY A 113 -2.47 10.01 18.19
CA GLY A 113 -2.38 8.55 18.22
C GLY A 113 -1.58 8.05 19.42
N ASN A 114 -1.67 6.76 19.69
CA ASN A 114 -0.95 6.06 20.75
C ASN A 114 -0.02 4.96 20.22
N ALA A 115 0.28 4.94 18.93
CA ALA A 115 1.25 4.02 18.32
C ALA A 115 2.56 4.76 18.01
N GLY A 116 3.67 4.20 18.47
CA GLY A 116 5.01 4.67 18.22
C GLY A 116 5.54 4.23 16.87
N ALA A 117 6.62 4.86 16.40
CA ALA A 117 7.17 4.60 15.08
C ALA A 117 7.64 3.14 14.91
N GLY A 118 8.21 2.54 15.96
CA GLY A 118 8.66 1.15 15.93
C GLY A 118 7.49 0.18 15.78
N LEU A 119 6.38 0.41 16.48
CA LEU A 119 5.17 -0.41 16.34
C LEU A 119 4.57 -0.29 14.94
N LEU A 120 4.48 0.93 14.40
CA LEU A 120 3.99 1.15 13.03
C LEU A 120 4.86 0.45 12.00
N ALA A 121 6.19 0.59 12.11
CA ALA A 121 7.14 -0.10 11.24
C ALA A 121 6.97 -1.62 11.31
N HIS A 122 6.85 -2.18 12.52
CA HIS A 122 6.63 -3.61 12.71
C HIS A 122 5.34 -4.10 12.03
N ILE A 123 4.22 -3.38 12.20
CA ILE A 123 2.94 -3.73 11.57
C ILE A 123 3.06 -3.76 10.04
N LEU A 124 3.72 -2.76 9.44
CA LEU A 124 3.91 -2.65 7.99
C LEU A 124 4.84 -3.75 7.46
N ILE A 125 6.01 -3.95 8.08
CA ILE A 125 6.97 -5.00 7.69
C ILE A 125 6.30 -6.37 7.79
N SER A 126 5.65 -6.67 8.90
CA SER A 126 4.96 -7.94 9.05
C SER A 126 3.85 -8.14 8.03
N LYS A 127 3.15 -7.08 7.61
CA LYS A 127 2.11 -7.19 6.59
C LYS A 127 2.67 -7.49 5.19
N PHE A 128 3.70 -6.77 4.77
CA PHE A 128 4.15 -6.75 3.37
C PHE A 128 5.40 -7.59 3.10
N VAL A 129 6.31 -7.70 4.07
CA VAL A 129 7.52 -8.52 3.97
C VAL A 129 7.24 -9.94 4.48
N ASP A 130 6.60 -10.06 5.65
CA ASP A 130 6.35 -11.38 6.25
C ASP A 130 5.00 -11.99 5.86
N HIS A 131 4.24 -11.31 4.99
CA HIS A 131 2.91 -11.75 4.52
C HIS A 131 1.91 -12.07 5.64
N LEU A 132 1.98 -11.36 6.77
CA LEU A 132 1.15 -11.59 7.95
C LEU A 132 -0.08 -10.66 7.94
N PRO A 133 -1.30 -11.18 7.69
CA PRO A 133 -2.51 -10.34 7.65
C PRO A 133 -2.85 -9.77 9.03
N PHE A 134 -3.54 -8.62 9.05
CA PHE A 134 -3.82 -7.88 10.29
C PHE A 134 -4.56 -8.69 11.36
N TYR A 135 -5.49 -9.58 10.98
CA TYR A 135 -6.16 -10.46 11.94
C TYR A 135 -5.16 -11.36 12.69
N ARG A 136 -4.14 -11.90 11.99
CA ARG A 136 -3.10 -12.72 12.64
C ARG A 136 -2.20 -11.88 13.52
N GLN A 137 -1.86 -10.65 13.10
CA GLN A 137 -1.12 -9.70 13.94
C GLN A 137 -1.90 -9.39 15.22
N ALA A 138 -3.20 -9.12 15.13
CA ALA A 138 -4.06 -8.92 16.30
C ALA A 138 -4.07 -10.13 17.23
N GLN A 139 -4.13 -11.37 16.70
CA GLN A 139 -4.02 -12.57 17.53
C GLN A 139 -2.63 -12.73 18.19
N ILE A 140 -1.55 -12.31 17.53
CA ILE A 140 -0.20 -12.31 18.10
C ILE A 140 -0.14 -11.35 19.29
N PHE A 141 -0.61 -10.11 19.12
CA PHE A 141 -0.68 -9.14 20.22
C PHE A 141 -1.57 -9.66 21.36
N LYS A 142 -2.71 -10.30 21.04
CA LYS A 142 -3.59 -10.89 22.06
C LYS A 142 -2.88 -11.96 22.90
N ARG A 143 -2.01 -12.79 22.31
CA ARG A 143 -1.20 -13.77 23.06
C ARG A 143 -0.19 -13.11 24.00
N GLN A 144 0.22 -11.88 23.69
CA GLN A 144 1.05 -11.03 24.56
C GLN A 144 0.20 -10.20 25.54
N GLN A 145 -1.08 -10.56 25.71
CA GLN A 145 -2.06 -9.88 26.56
C GLN A 145 -2.32 -8.42 26.14
N LEU A 146 -2.06 -8.10 24.87
CA LEU A 146 -2.32 -6.80 24.26
C LEU A 146 -3.47 -6.92 23.27
N THR A 147 -4.67 -6.53 23.71
CA THR A 147 -5.86 -6.62 22.86
C THR A 147 -6.00 -5.37 21.99
N ILE A 148 -5.70 -5.50 20.69
CA ILE A 148 -5.86 -4.43 19.70
C ILE A 148 -6.84 -4.90 18.63
N SER A 149 -7.85 -4.10 18.31
CA SER A 149 -8.79 -4.42 17.24
C SER A 149 -8.13 -4.29 15.87
N GLU A 150 -8.56 -5.12 14.91
CA GLU A 150 -8.11 -5.00 13.50
C GLU A 150 -8.44 -3.63 12.91
N SER A 151 -9.53 -3.00 13.34
CA SER A 151 -9.88 -1.63 12.93
C SER A 151 -8.86 -0.59 13.40
N THR A 152 -8.27 -0.78 14.58
CA THR A 152 -7.23 0.09 15.11
C THR A 152 -5.94 -0.08 14.32
N ILE A 153 -5.52 -1.33 14.07
CA ILE A 153 -4.36 -1.65 13.22
C ILE A 153 -4.55 -1.07 11.81
N GLY A 154 -5.72 -1.25 11.21
CA GLY A 154 -6.06 -0.68 9.91
C GLY A 154 -6.03 0.85 9.90
N GLY A 155 -6.49 1.49 10.98
CA GLY A 155 -6.39 2.94 11.16
C GLY A 155 -4.93 3.43 11.21
N TRP A 156 -4.08 2.74 11.98
CA TRP A 156 -2.65 3.01 12.07
C TRP A 156 -1.92 2.79 10.75
N PHE A 157 -2.26 1.71 10.03
CA PHE A 157 -1.75 1.43 8.69
C PHE A 157 -2.08 2.57 7.72
N ASN A 158 -3.35 2.98 7.62
CA ASN A 158 -3.76 4.07 6.74
C ASN A 158 -3.05 5.39 7.06
N ALA A 159 -2.90 5.72 8.34
CA ALA A 159 -2.17 6.91 8.75
C ALA A 159 -0.69 6.81 8.40
N SER A 160 -0.07 5.63 8.55
CA SER A 160 1.32 5.40 8.16
C SER A 160 1.53 5.55 6.65
N CYS A 161 0.60 5.07 5.81
CA CYS A 161 0.68 5.27 4.36
C CYS A 161 0.73 6.75 3.97
N ARG A 162 -0.03 7.63 4.66
CA ARG A 162 0.01 9.08 4.42
C ARG A 162 1.37 9.69 4.78
N LEU A 163 2.04 9.18 5.82
CA LEU A 163 3.40 9.62 6.17
C LEU A 163 4.43 9.22 5.11
N LEU A 164 4.17 8.15 4.36
CA LEU A 164 5.06 7.64 3.32
C LEU A 164 4.81 8.28 1.95
N GLU A 165 3.72 9.03 1.78
CA GLU A 165 3.35 9.68 0.51
C GLU A 165 4.46 10.59 -0.06
N PRO A 166 5.18 11.42 0.72
CA PRO A 166 6.30 12.20 0.20
C PRO A 166 7.44 11.33 -0.37
N LEU A 167 7.67 10.14 0.22
CA LEU A 167 8.67 9.20 -0.28
C LEU A 167 8.21 8.57 -1.60
N TYR A 168 6.92 8.25 -1.71
CA TYR A 168 6.32 7.77 -2.95
C TYR A 168 6.45 8.80 -4.09
N GLU A 169 6.14 10.07 -3.82
CA GLU A 169 6.28 11.14 -4.83
C GLU A 169 7.75 11.37 -5.21
N THR A 170 8.68 11.28 -4.25
CA THR A 170 10.12 11.37 -4.53
C THR A 170 10.58 10.21 -5.41
N LEU A 171 10.16 8.98 -5.10
CA LEU A 171 10.45 7.79 -5.90
C LEU A 171 9.90 7.92 -7.32
N LYS A 172 8.65 8.36 -7.46
CA LYS A 172 7.99 8.61 -8.73
C LYS A 172 8.76 9.63 -9.58
N ASN A 173 9.13 10.77 -8.99
CA ASN A 173 9.90 11.80 -9.70
C ASN A 173 11.27 11.29 -10.16
N LYS A 174 11.98 10.57 -9.29
CA LYS A 174 13.29 9.97 -9.63
C LYS A 174 13.18 8.94 -10.75
N MET A 175 12.12 8.13 -10.75
CA MET A 175 11.90 7.13 -11.78
C MET A 175 11.55 7.77 -13.13
N LEU A 176 10.73 8.83 -13.13
CA LEU A 176 10.34 9.54 -14.35
C LEU A 176 11.45 10.42 -14.94
N SER A 177 12.54 10.66 -14.20
CA SER A 177 13.72 11.40 -14.68
C SER A 177 14.78 10.51 -15.33
N THR A 178 14.49 9.22 -15.53
CA THR A 178 15.43 8.27 -16.13
C THR A 178 15.21 8.17 -17.63
N ASP A 179 16.21 7.69 -18.36
CA ASP A 179 16.08 7.54 -19.81
C ASP A 179 15.47 6.20 -20.22
N TYR A 180 15.35 5.24 -19.30
CA TYR A 180 14.88 3.89 -19.59
C TYR A 180 14.02 3.29 -18.48
N LEU A 181 12.79 2.91 -18.85
CA LEU A 181 11.84 2.23 -17.96
C LEU A 181 11.30 0.96 -18.59
N MET A 182 11.10 -0.06 -17.76
CA MET A 182 10.25 -1.21 -18.07
C MET A 182 8.86 -1.00 -17.47
N ALA A 183 7.81 -1.39 -18.17
CA ALA A 183 6.45 -1.36 -17.65
C ALA A 183 5.71 -2.68 -17.92
N ASP A 184 4.98 -3.14 -16.92
CA ASP A 184 4.09 -4.31 -16.99
C ASP A 184 2.89 -4.10 -16.06
N GLU A 185 1.80 -4.82 -16.28
CA GLU A 185 0.60 -4.69 -15.45
C GLU A 185 0.11 -6.04 -14.91
N THR A 186 -0.06 -6.10 -13.59
CA THR A 186 -0.52 -7.31 -12.90
C THR A 186 -1.94 -7.11 -12.36
N PRO A 187 -2.90 -7.98 -12.71
CA PRO A 187 -4.25 -7.89 -12.20
C PRO A 187 -4.33 -8.28 -10.72
N ILE A 188 -5.14 -7.57 -9.95
CA ILE A 188 -5.43 -7.86 -8.55
C ILE A 188 -6.94 -7.89 -8.28
N PRO A 189 -7.43 -8.86 -7.47
CA PRO A 189 -8.81 -8.87 -7.02
C PRO A 189 -8.97 -7.87 -5.88
N VAL A 190 -9.89 -6.91 -6.03
CA VAL A 190 -10.12 -5.88 -5.04
C VAL A 190 -11.60 -5.89 -4.62
N GLN A 191 -11.84 -5.80 -3.32
CA GLN A 191 -13.19 -5.70 -2.78
C GLN A 191 -13.64 -4.24 -2.81
N THR A 192 -14.83 -4.00 -3.35
CA THR A 192 -15.45 -2.67 -3.32
C THR A 192 -16.86 -2.71 -2.76
N ARG A 193 -17.33 -1.54 -2.31
CA ARG A 193 -18.66 -1.40 -1.72
C ARG A 193 -19.77 -1.55 -2.75
N ASP A 194 -19.50 -1.17 -4.00
CA ASP A 194 -20.42 -1.27 -5.14
C ASP A 194 -20.63 -2.72 -5.62
N LYS A 195 -19.77 -3.66 -5.21
CA LYS A 195 -19.86 -5.07 -5.62
C LYS A 195 -19.75 -6.05 -4.45
N PRO A 196 -20.73 -6.06 -3.52
CA PRO A 196 -20.70 -6.93 -2.35
C PRO A 196 -20.69 -8.41 -2.76
N GLY A 197 -19.87 -9.22 -2.08
CA GLY A 197 -19.75 -10.65 -2.34
C GLY A 197 -18.90 -11.04 -3.55
N ALA A 198 -18.38 -10.06 -4.31
CA ALA A 198 -17.46 -10.30 -5.41
C ALA A 198 -16.29 -9.28 -5.38
N THR A 199 -15.34 -9.48 -6.29
CA THR A 199 -14.22 -8.57 -6.47
C THR A 199 -14.32 -7.86 -7.81
N HIS A 200 -13.82 -6.62 -7.86
CA HIS A 200 -13.45 -5.99 -9.12
C HIS A 200 -12.01 -6.36 -9.46
N LYS A 201 -11.70 -6.36 -10.75
CA LYS A 201 -10.36 -6.63 -11.25
C LYS A 201 -9.60 -5.30 -11.39
N GLY A 202 -8.83 -4.96 -10.37
CA GLY A 202 -7.89 -3.84 -10.40
C GLY A 202 -6.56 -4.27 -11.01
N TYR A 203 -5.65 -3.31 -11.22
CA TYR A 203 -4.33 -3.55 -11.81
C TYR A 203 -3.27 -2.75 -11.07
N HIS A 204 -2.14 -3.38 -10.81
CA HIS A 204 -0.91 -2.68 -10.50
C HIS A 204 -0.11 -2.52 -11.78
N TRP A 205 0.06 -1.29 -12.22
CA TRP A 205 1.06 -0.92 -13.21
C TRP A 205 2.40 -0.83 -12.50
N VAL A 206 3.31 -1.69 -12.89
CA VAL A 206 4.64 -1.80 -12.31
C VAL A 206 5.62 -1.19 -13.27
N TYR A 207 6.31 -0.17 -12.81
CA TYR A 207 7.38 0.47 -13.56
C TYR A 207 8.69 0.15 -12.87
N TYR A 208 9.68 -0.26 -13.65
CA TYR A 208 10.99 -0.65 -13.16
C TYR A 208 12.08 0.12 -13.90
N ASP A 209 12.92 0.80 -13.13
CA ASP A 209 14.17 1.37 -13.58
C ASP A 209 15.30 0.38 -13.23
N PRO A 210 15.85 -0.34 -14.22
CA PRO A 210 16.91 -1.31 -13.99
C PRO A 210 18.25 -0.66 -13.62
N GLY A 211 18.50 0.58 -14.03
CA GLY A 211 19.74 1.30 -13.77
C GLY A 211 19.88 1.64 -12.29
N ASN A 212 18.82 2.21 -11.69
CA ASN A 212 18.81 2.53 -10.26
C ASN A 212 18.20 1.43 -9.38
N LYS A 213 17.70 0.35 -9.97
CA LYS A 213 16.98 -0.75 -9.28
C LYS A 213 15.77 -0.25 -8.49
N LEU A 214 15.00 0.66 -9.10
CA LEU A 214 13.82 1.28 -8.49
C LEU A 214 12.54 0.67 -9.07
N VAL A 215 11.58 0.35 -8.21
CA VAL A 215 10.27 -0.18 -8.60
C VAL A 215 9.18 0.75 -8.09
N LEU A 216 8.28 1.18 -8.99
CA LEU A 216 7.07 1.93 -8.64
C LEU A 216 5.84 1.08 -8.96
N PHE A 217 4.91 1.02 -8.00
CA PHE A 217 3.59 0.42 -8.19
C PHE A 217 2.54 1.53 -8.26
N ASP A 218 1.86 1.64 -9.41
CA ASP A 218 0.74 2.53 -9.62
C ASP A 218 -0.56 1.73 -9.73
N TYR A 219 -1.50 1.95 -8.81
CA TYR A 219 -2.76 1.22 -8.79
C TYR A 219 -3.80 1.88 -9.69
N GLN A 220 -4.39 1.08 -10.58
CA GLN A 220 -5.46 1.50 -11.47
C GLN A 220 -6.69 0.60 -11.33
N LYS A 221 -7.88 1.21 -11.43
CA LYS A 221 -9.16 0.48 -11.34
C LYS A 221 -9.44 -0.39 -12.57
N THR A 222 -8.82 -0.06 -13.70
CA THR A 222 -9.01 -0.73 -15.00
C THR A 222 -7.63 -1.01 -15.62
N ARG A 223 -7.60 -1.86 -16.66
CA ARG A 223 -6.42 -2.07 -17.52
C ARG A 223 -6.34 -1.04 -18.66
N GLY A 224 -7.02 0.09 -18.50
CA GLY A 224 -7.10 1.11 -19.54
C GLY A 224 -5.81 1.92 -19.63
N ARG A 225 -5.63 2.59 -20.76
CA ARG A 225 -4.45 3.44 -21.02
C ARG A 225 -4.40 4.69 -20.15
N GLU A 226 -5.49 5.03 -19.45
CA GLU A 226 -5.58 6.25 -18.64
C GLU A 226 -4.52 6.29 -17.53
N GLY A 227 -4.17 5.12 -16.97
CA GLY A 227 -3.11 4.99 -15.97
C GLY A 227 -1.73 5.40 -16.51
N PRO A 228 -1.19 4.68 -17.52
CA PRO A 228 0.10 5.02 -18.10
C PRO A 228 0.10 6.38 -18.82
N ASP A 229 -1.03 6.84 -19.39
CA ASP A 229 -1.14 8.19 -19.96
C ASP A 229 -0.85 9.28 -18.91
N GLU A 230 -1.40 9.15 -17.70
CA GLU A 230 -1.19 10.14 -16.63
C GLU A 230 0.21 10.05 -16.03
N LEU A 231 0.71 8.83 -15.79
CA LEU A 231 2.02 8.65 -15.17
C LEU A 231 3.16 9.05 -16.11
N LEU A 232 3.09 8.66 -17.39
CA LEU A 232 4.15 8.87 -18.39
C LEU A 232 3.98 10.16 -19.19
N LYS A 233 3.07 11.07 -18.78
CA LYS A 233 2.71 12.28 -19.52
C LYS A 233 3.90 13.16 -19.92
N ASN A 234 4.94 13.20 -19.09
CA ASN A 234 6.15 14.01 -19.29
C ASN A 234 7.42 13.15 -19.45
N PHE A 235 7.28 11.83 -19.53
CA PHE A 235 8.42 10.93 -19.68
C PHE A 235 9.03 11.06 -21.08
N VAL A 236 10.36 11.10 -21.15
CA VAL A 236 11.11 11.14 -22.41
C VAL A 236 12.19 10.08 -22.32
N GLY A 237 12.22 9.15 -23.27
CA GLY A 237 13.18 8.06 -23.26
C GLY A 237 12.65 6.74 -23.80
N PHE A 238 13.25 5.65 -23.38
CA PHE A 238 12.96 4.29 -23.80
C PHE A 238 11.95 3.64 -22.84
N LEU A 239 10.89 3.05 -23.38
CA LEU A 239 9.89 2.30 -22.62
C LEU A 239 9.83 0.86 -23.12
N GLN A 240 10.31 -0.11 -22.34
CA GLN A 240 10.20 -1.52 -22.63
C GLN A 240 8.92 -2.12 -22.08
N THR A 241 8.10 -2.73 -22.94
CA THR A 241 6.82 -3.34 -22.57
C THR A 241 6.60 -4.67 -23.28
N ASP A 242 5.53 -5.38 -22.92
CA ASP A 242 5.08 -6.62 -23.57
C ASP A 242 4.37 -6.39 -24.93
N ALA A 243 4.41 -5.16 -25.45
CA ALA A 243 3.67 -4.71 -26.63
C ALA A 243 2.14 -4.70 -26.48
N TYR A 244 1.61 -4.68 -25.25
CA TYR A 244 0.19 -4.44 -25.02
C TYR A 244 -0.26 -3.11 -25.66
N THR A 245 -1.42 -3.14 -26.32
CA THR A 245 -1.91 -2.05 -27.17
C THR A 245 -2.13 -0.74 -26.43
N ALA A 246 -2.31 -0.76 -25.10
CA ALA A 246 -2.39 0.46 -24.31
C ALA A 246 -1.10 1.28 -24.38
N TYR A 247 0.07 0.63 -24.41
CA TYR A 247 1.36 1.32 -24.53
C TYR A 247 1.59 1.90 -25.93
N ASN A 248 1.02 1.27 -26.96
CA ASN A 248 1.20 1.72 -28.36
C ASN A 248 0.49 3.04 -28.65
N ASN A 249 -0.56 3.35 -27.89
CA ASN A 249 -1.43 4.51 -28.10
C ASN A 249 -1.37 5.53 -26.95
N LEU A 250 -0.19 5.65 -26.32
CA LEU A 250 0.06 6.65 -25.28
C LEU A 250 -0.03 8.06 -25.86
N ARG A 251 -0.60 9.00 -25.10
CA ARG A 251 -0.70 10.42 -25.52
C ARG A 251 0.66 11.06 -25.77
N ASN A 252 1.66 10.66 -24.99
CA ASN A 252 3.03 11.16 -25.07
C ASN A 252 3.94 10.28 -25.97
N ARG A 253 3.37 9.46 -26.86
CA ARG A 253 4.13 8.49 -27.68
C ARG A 253 5.25 9.12 -28.52
N ALA A 254 5.10 10.39 -28.92
CA ALA A 254 6.11 11.10 -29.71
C ALA A 254 7.46 11.27 -29.00
N ASN A 255 7.45 11.30 -27.66
CA ASN A 255 8.66 11.45 -26.84
C ASN A 255 9.18 10.11 -26.28
N ILE A 256 8.51 9.00 -26.60
CA ILE A 256 8.81 7.68 -26.05
C ILE A 256 9.26 6.76 -27.19
N ILE A 257 10.45 6.18 -27.06
CA ILE A 257 10.92 5.11 -27.95
C ILE A 257 10.50 3.77 -27.32
N GLN A 258 9.61 3.04 -27.98
CA GLN A 258 9.17 1.75 -27.47
C GLN A 258 10.18 0.65 -27.75
N MET A 259 10.42 -0.19 -26.74
CA MET A 259 11.26 -1.37 -26.79
C MET A 259 10.39 -2.60 -26.52
N ALA A 260 10.60 -3.68 -27.27
CA ALA A 260 9.87 -4.92 -27.07
C ALA A 260 10.57 -5.79 -26.02
N CYS A 261 9.80 -6.31 -25.05
CA CYS A 261 10.34 -7.21 -24.04
C CYS A 261 10.67 -8.59 -24.63
N MET A 262 11.95 -8.95 -24.68
CA MET A 262 12.42 -10.24 -25.19
C MET A 262 11.92 -11.44 -24.39
N ALA A 263 11.71 -11.30 -23.08
CA ALA A 263 11.12 -12.37 -22.27
C ALA A 263 9.67 -12.70 -22.69
N HIS A 264 8.88 -11.67 -23.03
CA HIS A 264 7.53 -11.85 -23.54
C HIS A 264 7.51 -12.44 -24.96
N ALA A 265 8.44 -12.00 -25.82
CA ALA A 265 8.61 -12.59 -27.15
C ALA A 265 8.98 -14.08 -27.07
N ARG A 266 9.99 -14.44 -26.26
CA ARG A 266 10.40 -15.83 -26.03
C ARG A 266 9.24 -16.72 -25.56
N ARG A 267 8.43 -16.23 -24.60
CA ARG A 267 7.27 -16.98 -24.07
C ARG A 267 6.28 -17.37 -25.18
N LYS A 268 6.12 -16.55 -26.22
CA LYS A 268 5.25 -16.90 -27.36
C LYS A 268 5.80 -18.07 -28.17
N PHE A 269 7.10 -18.15 -28.37
CA PHE A 269 7.74 -19.31 -29.02
C PHE A 269 7.66 -20.57 -28.16
N GLU A 270 7.80 -20.44 -26.84
CA GLU A 270 7.56 -21.55 -25.92
C GLU A 270 6.14 -22.10 -26.04
N HIS A 271 5.12 -21.25 -26.10
CA HIS A 271 3.74 -21.68 -26.34
C HIS A 271 3.55 -22.30 -27.74
N ALA A 272 4.32 -21.86 -28.74
CA ALA A 272 4.24 -22.34 -30.11
C ALA A 272 4.83 -23.75 -30.31
N LEU A 273 5.61 -24.27 -29.36
CA LEU A 273 6.16 -25.64 -29.40
C LEU A 273 5.09 -26.70 -29.64
N ASN A 274 3.87 -26.49 -29.15
CA ASN A 274 2.75 -27.43 -29.35
C ASN A 274 2.18 -27.44 -30.77
N ASN A 275 2.49 -26.42 -31.58
CA ASN A 275 1.97 -26.26 -32.95
C ASN A 275 3.06 -26.49 -34.00
N ASP A 276 4.24 -25.91 -33.81
CA ASP A 276 5.40 -26.10 -34.70
C ASP A 276 6.68 -26.26 -33.85
N PRO A 277 6.98 -27.50 -33.42
CA PRO A 277 8.14 -27.76 -32.57
C PRO A 277 9.47 -27.36 -33.23
N ALA A 278 9.60 -27.48 -34.55
CA ALA A 278 10.86 -27.27 -35.25
C ALA A 278 11.24 -25.78 -35.24
N LEU A 279 10.38 -24.91 -35.76
CA LEU A 279 10.64 -23.47 -35.81
C LEU A 279 10.65 -22.84 -34.40
N ALA A 280 9.78 -23.29 -33.50
CA ALA A 280 9.78 -22.81 -32.13
C ALA A 280 11.08 -23.16 -31.40
N THR A 281 11.59 -24.39 -31.56
CA THR A 281 12.87 -24.79 -30.97
C THR A 281 14.03 -23.97 -31.53
N GLU A 282 14.06 -23.73 -32.84
CA GLU A 282 15.09 -22.89 -33.46
C GLU A 282 15.11 -21.48 -32.85
N ALA A 283 13.96 -20.83 -32.73
CA ALA A 283 13.85 -19.52 -32.09
C ALA A 283 14.30 -19.55 -30.62
N LEU A 284 13.88 -20.56 -29.84
CA LEU A 284 14.28 -20.71 -28.44
C LEU A 284 15.80 -20.93 -28.28
N VAL A 285 16.45 -21.64 -29.20
CA VAL A 285 17.90 -21.78 -29.24
C VAL A 285 18.58 -20.43 -29.51
N MET A 286 18.04 -19.61 -30.41
CA MET A 286 18.56 -18.25 -30.64
C MET A 286 18.45 -17.37 -29.38
N PHE A 287 17.31 -17.41 -28.68
CA PHE A 287 17.18 -16.74 -27.38
C PHE A 287 18.18 -17.28 -26.35
N GLY A 288 18.41 -18.60 -26.34
CA GLY A 288 19.40 -19.24 -25.48
C GLY A 288 20.79 -18.64 -25.66
N LYS A 289 21.24 -18.46 -26.91
CA LYS A 289 22.54 -17.84 -27.23
C LYS A 289 22.66 -16.41 -26.67
N LEU A 290 21.59 -15.62 -26.73
CA LEU A 290 21.60 -14.27 -26.13
C LEU A 290 21.77 -14.34 -24.61
N TYR A 291 21.08 -15.26 -23.94
CA TYR A 291 21.23 -15.44 -22.49
C TYR A 291 22.61 -15.97 -22.09
N GLU A 292 23.27 -16.74 -22.94
CA GLU A 292 24.66 -17.14 -22.71
C GLU A 292 25.58 -15.91 -22.73
N ILE A 293 25.44 -15.02 -23.71
CA ILE A 293 26.19 -13.76 -23.76
C ILE A 293 25.92 -12.91 -22.50
N GLU A 294 24.66 -12.75 -22.10
CA GLU A 294 24.29 -12.00 -20.89
C GLU A 294 24.86 -12.63 -19.60
N ARG A 295 24.90 -13.97 -19.53
CA ARG A 295 25.47 -14.71 -18.41
C ARG A 295 26.98 -14.52 -18.35
N ASP A 296 27.67 -14.69 -19.47
CA ASP A 296 29.12 -14.56 -19.55
C ASP A 296 29.56 -13.13 -19.19
N ALA A 297 28.82 -12.12 -19.68
CA ALA A 297 29.05 -10.73 -19.30
C ALA A 297 28.88 -10.48 -17.79
N ARG A 298 27.88 -11.11 -17.17
CA ARG A 298 27.65 -11.01 -15.72
C ARG A 298 28.75 -11.71 -14.91
N GLU A 299 29.15 -12.90 -15.32
CA GLU A 299 30.20 -13.69 -14.66
C GLU A 299 31.56 -12.98 -14.72
N GLN A 300 31.84 -12.30 -15.83
CA GLN A 300 33.04 -11.48 -16.02
C GLN A 300 32.95 -10.09 -15.40
N ASN A 301 31.79 -9.71 -14.82
CA ASN A 301 31.51 -8.38 -14.29
C ASN A 301 31.84 -7.25 -15.30
N LEU A 302 31.48 -7.46 -16.56
CA LEU A 302 31.72 -6.49 -17.63
C LEU A 302 31.01 -5.16 -17.34
N SER A 303 31.64 -4.05 -17.71
CA SER A 303 31.01 -2.74 -17.62
C SER A 303 29.92 -2.58 -18.69
N HIS A 304 29.08 -1.55 -18.58
CA HIS A 304 28.05 -1.28 -19.59
C HIS A 304 28.66 -1.06 -20.99
N ASP A 305 29.79 -0.37 -21.06
CA ASP A 305 30.48 -0.09 -22.33
C ASP A 305 31.08 -1.36 -22.94
N ASP A 306 31.59 -2.27 -22.12
CA ASP A 306 32.08 -3.57 -22.57
C ASP A 306 30.94 -4.45 -23.09
N ILE A 307 29.80 -4.47 -22.41
CA ILE A 307 28.60 -5.22 -22.86
C ILE A 307 28.09 -4.70 -24.20
N LYS A 308 28.15 -3.38 -24.42
CA LYS A 308 27.75 -2.76 -25.68
C LYS A 308 28.66 -3.15 -26.86
N ALA A 309 29.90 -3.58 -26.58
CA ALA A 309 30.88 -3.95 -27.59
C ALA A 309 30.86 -5.44 -27.99
N LEU A 310 30.11 -6.29 -27.27
CA LEU A 310 29.88 -7.71 -27.61
C LEU A 310 28.95 -7.86 -28.80
#